data_AF-A0A7J3ZI60-F1
#
_entry.id   AF-A0A7J3ZI60-F1
#
_cell.length_a   1.000
_cell.length_b   1.000
_cell.length_c   1.000
_cell.angle_alpha   90.00
_cell.angle_beta   90.00
_cell.angle_gamma   90.00
#
_symmetry.space_group_name_H-M   'P 1'
#
loop_
_entity.id
_entity.type
_entity.pdbx_description
1 polymer ?
#
loop_
_entity_poly.entity_id
_entity_poly.type
_entity_poly.pdbx_seq_one_letter_code
_entity_poly.pdbx_strand_id
1 'polypeptide(L)'
;MIVEVYFKDMESSIAIKLERHAREIEEHLPFKSKARVWKEEVYFESPIEIKGDLELVNRAFKGEVYYWPPGKALCIFYGISQPYTPIAWIGTLLDPVSRVYEVCDGVSVEVRRHEVSDEYRGIVDALERLGYTTATPLDEGSRIVVAAKRREAGGAGGARRLALLVYPESYGLYIEGEPLFKYHGTARDMGTIEALERRLGEELKPEYARLDIVEECYIAITACTASQEELERAVVELERAYLLAIEMLARSP
;
A
#
# COMPACT_ATOMS: atom_id res chain seq x y z
N MET A 1 6.84 4.74 -14.30
CA MET A 1 5.44 4.70 -14.82
C MET A 1 4.56 4.02 -13.78
N ILE A 2 3.23 4.05 -13.92
CA ILE A 2 2.33 3.28 -13.05
C ILE A 2 1.74 2.12 -13.85
N VAL A 3 1.74 0.94 -13.25
CA VAL A 3 1.04 -0.25 -13.76
C VAL A 3 -0.05 -0.66 -12.80
N GLU A 4 -1.11 -1.24 -13.34
CA GLU A 4 -2.24 -1.75 -12.60
C GLU A 4 -2.26 -3.27 -12.77
N VAL A 5 -2.32 -3.99 -11.65
CA VAL A 5 -2.46 -5.45 -11.59
C VAL A 5 -3.93 -5.75 -11.30
N TYR A 6 -4.68 -6.12 -12.32
CA TYR A 6 -6.11 -6.41 -12.22
C TYR A 6 -6.36 -7.88 -11.89
N PHE A 7 -7.02 -8.15 -10.77
CA PHE A 7 -7.43 -9.46 -10.29
C PHE A 7 -8.86 -9.75 -10.78
N LYS A 8 -8.98 -10.48 -11.90
CA LYS A 8 -10.25 -10.59 -12.64
C LYS A 8 -11.38 -11.18 -11.82
N ASP A 9 -11.07 -12.21 -11.03
CA ASP A 9 -12.08 -12.95 -10.26
C ASP A 9 -12.61 -12.15 -9.05
N MET A 10 -11.93 -11.05 -8.70
CA MET A 10 -12.27 -10.17 -7.57
C MET A 10 -12.78 -8.79 -8.03
N GLU A 11 -12.77 -8.52 -9.34
CA GLU A 11 -13.06 -7.19 -9.91
C GLU A 11 -12.27 -6.02 -9.27
N SER A 12 -11.13 -6.32 -8.63
CA SER A 12 -10.27 -5.36 -7.95
C SER A 12 -8.88 -5.30 -8.60
N SER A 13 -8.10 -4.27 -8.31
CA SER A 13 -6.74 -4.14 -8.84
C SER A 13 -5.82 -3.38 -7.91
N ILE A 14 -4.52 -3.61 -7.93
CA ILE A 14 -3.56 -2.75 -7.21
C ILE A 14 -2.70 -1.96 -8.19
N ALA A 15 -2.19 -0.81 -7.75
CA ALA A 15 -1.32 0.06 -8.52
C ALA A 15 0.13 -0.01 -8.02
N ILE A 16 1.06 -0.10 -8.96
CA ILE A 16 2.50 -0.19 -8.70
C ILE A 16 3.20 0.93 -9.43
N LYS A 17 4.02 1.70 -8.71
CA LYS A 17 4.95 2.66 -9.30
C LYS A 17 6.24 1.95 -9.65
N LEU A 18 6.49 1.78 -10.95
CA LEU A 18 7.76 1.29 -11.47
C LEU A 18 8.80 2.41 -11.50
N GLU A 19 9.95 2.13 -10.89
CA GLU A 19 11.09 3.05 -10.74
C GLU A 19 12.34 2.51 -11.44
N ARG A 20 12.46 1.18 -11.59
CA ARG A 20 13.51 0.53 -12.38
C ARG A 20 12.88 -0.42 -13.40
N HIS A 21 13.60 -0.65 -14.50
CA HIS A 21 13.19 -1.54 -15.59
C HIS A 21 11.81 -1.24 -16.19
N ALA A 22 11.37 0.01 -16.09
CA ALA A 22 10.03 0.41 -16.53
C ALA A 22 9.82 0.21 -18.03
N ARG A 23 10.84 0.44 -18.86
CA ARG A 23 10.75 0.30 -20.33
C ARG A 23 10.58 -1.17 -20.72
N GLU A 24 11.39 -2.04 -20.14
CA GLU A 24 11.34 -3.49 -20.38
C GLU A 24 9.98 -4.07 -19.98
N ILE A 25 9.40 -3.57 -18.88
CA ILE A 25 8.05 -3.96 -18.46
C ILE A 25 7.00 -3.38 -19.42
N GLU A 26 7.11 -2.10 -19.78
CA GLU A 26 6.18 -1.40 -20.68
C GLU A 26 6.03 -2.09 -22.04
N GLU A 27 7.12 -2.59 -22.61
CA GLU A 27 7.14 -3.30 -23.90
C GLU A 27 6.29 -4.57 -23.93
N HIS A 28 5.96 -5.13 -22.76
CA HIS A 28 5.19 -6.37 -22.63
C HIS A 28 3.77 -6.16 -22.11
N LEU A 29 3.36 -4.91 -21.85
CA LEU A 29 2.00 -4.62 -21.38
C LEU A 29 1.00 -4.53 -22.54
N PRO A 30 -0.25 -5.00 -22.35
CA PRO A 30 -0.72 -5.78 -21.21
C PRO A 30 -0.31 -7.26 -21.34
N PHE A 31 -0.10 -7.93 -20.20
CA PHE A 31 0.07 -9.39 -20.17
C PHE A 31 -0.81 -10.04 -19.11
N LYS A 32 -1.11 -11.33 -19.32
CA LYS A 32 -1.93 -12.15 -18.42
C LYS A 32 -1.07 -13.18 -17.71
N SER A 33 -1.42 -13.47 -16.46
CA SER A 33 -0.75 -14.49 -15.66
C SER A 33 -1.72 -15.05 -14.60
N LYS A 34 -1.19 -15.80 -13.65
CA LYS A 34 -1.90 -16.20 -12.44
C LYS A 34 -1.14 -15.74 -11.21
N ALA A 35 -1.85 -15.14 -10.27
CA ALA A 35 -1.29 -14.84 -8.96
C ALA A 35 -0.93 -16.15 -8.24
N ARG A 36 0.20 -16.13 -7.57
CA ARG A 36 0.66 -17.17 -6.67
C ARG A 36 0.90 -16.58 -5.31
N VAL A 37 0.42 -17.26 -4.28
CA VAL A 37 0.61 -16.83 -2.89
C VAL A 37 1.63 -17.75 -2.24
N TRP A 38 2.72 -17.16 -1.75
CA TRP A 38 3.74 -17.90 -1.01
C TRP A 38 4.08 -17.17 0.28
N LYS A 39 3.64 -17.73 1.41
CA LYS A 39 3.76 -17.07 2.72
C LYS A 39 3.11 -15.68 2.68
N GLU A 40 3.91 -14.61 2.79
CA GLU A 40 3.43 -13.22 2.82
C GLU A 40 3.89 -12.42 1.57
N GLU A 41 3.94 -13.11 0.43
CA GLU A 41 4.16 -12.50 -0.89
C GLU A 41 3.11 -12.98 -1.89
N VAL A 42 2.70 -12.07 -2.78
CA VAL A 42 2.00 -12.41 -4.03
C VAL A 42 3.00 -12.25 -5.16
N TYR A 43 3.12 -13.26 -6.01
CA TYR A 43 3.91 -13.15 -7.22
C TYR A 43 3.16 -13.68 -8.44
N PHE A 44 3.56 -13.25 -9.62
CA PHE A 44 3.02 -13.77 -10.87
C PHE A 44 4.09 -13.76 -11.95
N GLU A 45 4.17 -14.86 -12.69
CA GLU A 45 5.11 -15.01 -13.81
C GLU A 45 4.80 -13.97 -14.89
N SER A 46 5.84 -13.50 -15.55
CA SER A 46 5.75 -12.51 -16.62
C SER A 46 6.51 -13.00 -17.85
N PRO A 47 6.16 -12.53 -19.05
CA PRO A 47 6.94 -12.80 -20.26
C PRO A 47 8.25 -11.99 -20.31
N ILE A 48 8.51 -11.18 -19.28
CA ILE A 48 9.56 -10.17 -19.29
C ILE A 48 10.89 -10.83 -18.95
N GLU A 49 11.89 -10.58 -19.80
CA GLU A 49 13.26 -10.94 -19.53
C GLU A 49 14.09 -9.66 -19.42
N ILE A 50 14.42 -9.28 -18.20
CA ILE A 50 15.25 -8.10 -17.94
C ILE A 50 16.70 -8.44 -18.31
N LYS A 51 17.18 -7.86 -19.41
CA LYS A 51 18.55 -8.03 -19.91
C LYS A 51 19.48 -7.03 -19.22
N GLY A 52 20.58 -7.51 -18.67
CA GLY A 52 21.62 -6.69 -18.03
C GLY A 52 21.84 -7.03 -16.56
N ASP A 53 22.65 -6.21 -15.88
CA ASP A 53 22.97 -6.41 -14.47
C ASP A 53 21.78 -6.00 -13.60
N LEU A 54 21.16 -7.00 -12.97
CA LEU A 54 20.17 -6.79 -11.92
C LEU A 54 20.90 -6.54 -10.60
N GLU A 55 20.58 -5.43 -9.93
CA GLU A 55 21.00 -5.20 -8.54
C GLU A 55 20.25 -6.15 -7.61
N LEU A 56 20.79 -7.36 -7.44
CA LEU A 56 20.17 -8.41 -6.65
C LEU A 56 20.38 -8.19 -5.15
N VAL A 57 19.30 -8.37 -4.39
CA VAL A 57 19.27 -8.28 -2.93
C VAL A 57 18.65 -9.54 -2.33
N ASN A 58 19.05 -9.86 -1.10
CA ASN A 58 18.51 -11.00 -0.34
C ASN A 58 17.43 -10.59 0.66
N ARG A 59 17.01 -9.31 0.66
CA ARG A 59 16.02 -8.77 1.60
C ARG A 59 14.93 -8.04 0.84
N ALA A 60 13.69 -8.36 1.18
CA ALA A 60 12.52 -7.64 0.75
C ALA A 60 11.97 -6.77 1.87
N PHE A 61 11.35 -5.65 1.50
CA PHE A 61 10.62 -4.79 2.42
C PHE A 61 9.13 -4.83 2.09
N LYS A 62 8.31 -4.77 3.15
CA LYS A 62 6.85 -4.70 3.04
C LYS A 62 6.42 -3.49 2.22
N GLY A 63 5.51 -3.69 1.25
CA GLY A 63 5.00 -2.66 0.35
C GLY A 63 5.89 -2.39 -0.87
N GLU A 64 6.97 -3.16 -1.05
CA GLU A 64 7.87 -3.04 -2.19
C GLU A 64 7.62 -4.12 -3.24
N VAL A 65 7.99 -3.79 -4.48
CA VAL A 65 7.83 -4.66 -5.64
C VAL A 65 9.19 -5.02 -6.22
N TYR A 66 9.35 -6.31 -6.50
CA TYR A 66 10.59 -6.87 -6.98
C TYR A 66 10.37 -7.74 -8.22
N TYR A 67 11.43 -7.90 -9.01
CA TYR A 67 11.53 -8.91 -10.04
C TYR A 67 12.32 -10.11 -9.51
N TRP A 68 11.76 -11.32 -9.66
CA TRP A 68 12.41 -12.57 -9.32
C TRP A 68 12.91 -13.28 -10.60
N PRO A 69 14.24 -13.28 -10.85
CA PRO A 69 14.78 -13.71 -12.14
C PRO A 69 14.52 -15.17 -12.50
N PRO A 70 14.69 -16.17 -11.59
CA PRO A 70 14.50 -17.58 -11.93
C PRO A 70 13.10 -17.90 -12.47
N GLY A 71 12.07 -17.24 -11.94
CA GLY A 71 10.67 -17.43 -12.37
C GLY A 71 10.16 -16.37 -13.34
N LYS A 72 11.01 -15.43 -13.77
CA LYS A 72 10.60 -14.24 -14.53
C LYS A 72 9.36 -13.55 -13.93
N ALA A 73 9.30 -13.43 -12.60
CA ALA A 73 8.08 -13.06 -11.90
C ALA A 73 8.16 -11.65 -11.30
N LEU A 74 7.02 -10.96 -11.21
CA LEU A 74 6.88 -9.79 -10.34
C LEU A 74 6.38 -10.25 -8.98
N CYS A 75 7.03 -9.78 -7.91
CA CYS A 75 6.77 -10.16 -6.53
C CYS A 75 6.41 -8.93 -5.69
N ILE A 76 5.35 -9.04 -4.89
CA ILE A 76 4.84 -8.01 -4.00
C ILE A 76 4.87 -8.58 -2.59
N PHE A 77 5.70 -7.98 -1.73
CA PHE A 77 5.84 -8.42 -0.34
C PHE A 77 4.91 -7.60 0.55
N TYR A 78 4.03 -8.26 1.29
CA TYR A 78 3.03 -7.61 2.14
C TYR A 78 3.20 -7.92 3.64
N GLY A 79 4.15 -8.77 4.00
CA GLY A 79 4.49 -9.12 5.38
C GLY A 79 5.99 -9.17 5.65
N ILE A 80 6.39 -10.05 6.56
CA ILE A 80 7.78 -10.20 7.01
C ILE A 80 8.57 -11.25 6.23
N SER A 81 7.88 -12.09 5.44
CA SER A 81 8.52 -13.12 4.62
C SER A 81 9.61 -12.55 3.71
N GLN A 82 10.67 -13.33 3.50
CA GLN A 82 11.84 -12.97 2.70
C GLN A 82 11.90 -13.86 1.46
N PRO A 83 12.50 -13.36 0.36
CA PRO A 83 12.57 -14.10 -0.89
C PRO A 83 13.34 -15.42 -0.74
N TYR A 84 12.98 -16.41 -1.55
CA TYR A 84 13.66 -17.70 -1.55
C TYR A 84 15.09 -17.62 -2.13
N THR A 85 15.27 -16.83 -3.19
CA THR A 85 16.57 -16.52 -3.82
C THR A 85 16.63 -15.04 -4.16
N PRO A 86 17.81 -14.47 -4.50
CA PRO A 86 17.93 -13.02 -4.69
C PRO A 86 16.92 -12.45 -5.70
N ILE A 87 16.41 -11.27 -5.37
CA ILE A 87 15.41 -10.51 -6.13
C ILE A 87 15.97 -9.14 -6.49
N ALA A 88 15.44 -8.50 -7.53
CA ALA A 88 15.82 -7.14 -7.92
C ALA A 88 14.67 -6.17 -7.61
N TRP A 89 14.93 -5.09 -6.86
CA TRP A 89 13.90 -4.10 -6.59
C TRP A 89 13.54 -3.34 -7.87
N ILE A 90 12.25 -3.19 -8.17
CA ILE A 90 11.76 -2.53 -9.39
C ILE A 90 10.81 -1.36 -9.12
N GLY A 91 10.26 -1.25 -7.91
CA GLY A 91 9.35 -0.18 -7.56
C GLY A 91 8.59 -0.41 -6.28
N THR A 92 7.54 0.39 -6.10
CA THR A 92 6.79 0.47 -4.85
C THR A 92 5.30 0.24 -5.11
N LEU A 93 4.61 -0.48 -4.23
CA LEU A 93 3.14 -0.59 -4.23
C LEU A 93 2.55 0.78 -3.84
N LEU A 94 1.47 1.22 -4.47
CA LEU A 94 0.79 2.48 -4.12
C LEU A 94 -0.37 2.26 -3.14
N ASP A 95 -1.02 1.10 -3.20
CA ASP A 95 -2.09 0.67 -2.29
C ASP A 95 -1.58 0.31 -0.89
N PRO A 96 -2.37 0.50 0.19
CA PRO A 96 -2.10 -0.16 1.47
C PRO A 96 -1.89 -1.67 1.28
N VAL A 97 -0.94 -2.27 2.01
CA VAL A 97 -0.63 -3.70 1.82
C VAL A 97 -1.79 -4.62 2.19
N SER A 98 -2.78 -4.12 2.93
CA SER A 98 -4.03 -4.85 3.22
C SER A 98 -4.74 -5.31 1.96
N ARG A 99 -4.69 -4.51 0.88
CA ARG A 99 -5.27 -4.81 -0.43
C ARG A 99 -4.66 -6.05 -1.11
N VAL A 100 -3.53 -6.54 -0.59
CA VAL A 100 -2.83 -7.72 -1.11
C VAL A 100 -3.13 -8.96 -0.26
N TYR A 101 -3.67 -8.81 0.96
CA TYR A 101 -3.96 -9.93 1.87
C TYR A 101 -5.04 -10.87 1.33
N GLU A 102 -5.99 -10.32 0.58
CA GLU A 102 -7.15 -11.07 0.07
C GLU A 102 -6.87 -11.81 -1.25
N VAL A 103 -5.73 -11.55 -1.87
CA VAL A 103 -5.37 -12.17 -3.15
C VAL A 103 -5.24 -13.67 -2.96
N CYS A 104 -6.13 -14.42 -3.59
CA CYS A 104 -6.13 -15.88 -3.53
C CYS A 104 -5.12 -16.50 -4.51
N ASP A 105 -4.55 -17.66 -4.15
CA ASP A 105 -3.69 -18.43 -5.06
C ASP A 105 -4.46 -18.87 -6.30
N GLY A 106 -3.87 -18.66 -7.47
CA GLY A 106 -4.42 -19.07 -8.75
C GLY A 106 -5.36 -18.08 -9.42
N VAL A 107 -5.68 -16.95 -8.78
CA VAL A 107 -6.52 -15.88 -9.36
C VAL A 107 -5.91 -15.37 -10.66
N SER A 108 -6.76 -15.14 -11.66
CA SER A 108 -6.34 -14.63 -12.95
C SER A 108 -5.93 -13.16 -12.84
N VAL A 109 -4.70 -12.85 -13.25
CA VAL A 109 -4.20 -11.46 -13.26
C VAL A 109 -3.98 -10.94 -14.67
N GLU A 110 -4.23 -9.65 -14.85
CA GLU A 110 -3.82 -8.90 -16.03
C GLU A 110 -3.06 -7.66 -15.59
N VAL A 111 -1.79 -7.57 -16.01
CA VAL A 111 -0.94 -6.42 -15.73
C VAL A 111 -1.06 -5.48 -16.92
N ARG A 112 -1.45 -4.24 -16.66
CA ARG A 112 -1.67 -3.23 -17.70
C ARG A 112 -1.09 -1.88 -17.30
N ARG A 113 -0.92 -1.00 -18.29
CA ARG A 113 -0.60 0.42 -18.01
C ARG A 113 -1.75 1.02 -17.21
N HIS A 114 -1.41 1.81 -16.19
CA HIS A 114 -2.40 2.56 -15.43
C HIS A 114 -2.44 4.02 -15.88
N GLU A 115 -3.65 4.56 -15.99
CA GLU A 115 -3.91 5.99 -16.17
C GLU A 115 -4.81 6.45 -15.03
N VAL A 116 -4.41 7.53 -14.37
CA VAL A 116 -5.16 8.10 -13.25
C VAL A 116 -6.45 8.71 -13.78
N SER A 117 -7.57 8.22 -13.26
CA SER A 117 -8.91 8.69 -13.63
C SER A 117 -9.08 10.17 -13.30
N ASP A 118 -9.73 10.91 -14.21
CA ASP A 118 -10.13 12.31 -13.97
C ASP A 118 -11.31 12.43 -13.00
N GLU A 119 -12.03 11.34 -12.71
CA GLU A 119 -13.19 11.30 -11.83
C GLU A 119 -12.90 11.89 -10.43
N TYR A 120 -11.69 11.65 -9.91
CA TYR A 120 -11.26 12.11 -8.58
C TYR A 120 -10.09 13.09 -8.63
N ARG A 121 -9.97 13.87 -9.73
CA ARG A 121 -8.86 14.81 -9.94
C ARG A 121 -8.63 15.73 -8.74
N GLY A 122 -9.69 16.21 -8.11
CA GLY A 122 -9.58 17.08 -6.93
C GLY A 122 -8.92 16.41 -5.71
N ILE A 123 -9.21 15.13 -5.46
CA ILE A 123 -8.58 14.33 -4.39
C ILE A 123 -7.13 14.02 -4.76
N VAL A 124 -6.90 13.61 -6.00
CA VAL A 124 -5.55 13.34 -6.55
C VAL A 124 -4.64 14.55 -6.40
N ASP A 125 -5.07 15.72 -6.86
CA ASP A 125 -4.27 16.94 -6.82
C ASP A 125 -3.95 17.35 -5.37
N ALA A 126 -4.87 17.14 -4.44
CA ALA A 126 -4.65 17.40 -3.02
C ALA A 126 -3.57 16.49 -2.42
N LEU A 127 -3.63 15.19 -2.72
CA LEU A 127 -2.64 14.23 -2.24
C LEU A 127 -1.26 14.48 -2.88
N GLU A 128 -1.22 14.85 -4.16
CA GLU A 128 0.03 15.18 -4.86
C GLU A 128 0.68 16.46 -4.31
N ARG A 129 -0.10 17.48 -3.93
CA ARG A 129 0.42 18.67 -3.21
C ARG A 129 1.08 18.31 -1.88
N LEU A 130 0.61 17.25 -1.23
CA LEU A 130 1.21 16.71 -0.01
C LEU A 130 2.43 15.80 -0.27
N GLY A 131 2.81 15.60 -1.54
CA GLY A 131 3.98 14.84 -1.96
C GLY A 131 3.74 13.34 -2.09
N TYR A 132 2.47 12.91 -2.20
CA TYR A 132 2.16 11.51 -2.49
C TYR A 132 2.25 11.21 -3.99
N THR A 133 2.62 9.98 -4.33
CA THR A 133 2.35 9.40 -5.65
C THR A 133 0.99 8.74 -5.61
N THR A 134 0.11 9.10 -6.53
CA THR A 134 -1.29 8.65 -6.55
C THR A 134 -1.57 7.68 -7.69
N ALA A 135 -2.61 6.86 -7.53
CA ALA A 135 -3.22 6.06 -8.57
C ALA A 135 -4.71 5.88 -8.29
N THR A 136 -5.46 5.42 -9.29
CA THR A 136 -6.89 5.13 -9.15
C THR A 136 -7.24 3.69 -9.52
N PRO A 137 -6.81 2.68 -8.72
CA PRO A 137 -7.16 1.29 -8.98
C PRO A 137 -8.67 1.03 -8.87
N LEU A 138 -9.06 -0.19 -9.22
CA LEU A 138 -10.40 -0.73 -8.98
C LEU A 138 -10.53 -1.36 -7.60
N ASP A 139 -11.69 -1.16 -7.00
CA ASP A 139 -12.22 -1.86 -5.85
C ASP A 139 -13.67 -2.26 -6.13
N GLU A 140 -13.96 -3.56 -6.13
CA GLU A 140 -15.25 -4.11 -6.55
C GLU A 140 -15.83 -3.44 -7.81
N GLY A 141 -15.00 -3.26 -8.84
CA GLY A 141 -15.37 -2.64 -10.12
C GLY A 141 -15.47 -1.12 -10.14
N SER A 142 -15.37 -0.44 -8.99
CA SER A 142 -15.40 1.02 -8.86
C SER A 142 -14.00 1.60 -8.74
N ARG A 143 -13.78 2.81 -9.24
CA ARG A 143 -12.49 3.49 -9.06
C ARG A 143 -12.42 4.02 -7.62
N ILE A 144 -11.25 3.89 -7.01
CA ILE A 144 -10.89 4.46 -5.71
C ILE A 144 -9.63 5.31 -5.88
N VAL A 145 -9.22 6.07 -4.87
CA VAL A 145 -7.92 6.78 -4.91
C VAL A 145 -6.97 6.13 -3.91
N VAL A 146 -5.81 5.69 -4.38
CA VAL A 146 -4.70 5.25 -3.50
C VAL A 146 -3.53 6.19 -3.65
N ALA A 147 -2.75 6.30 -2.59
CA ALA A 147 -1.58 7.15 -2.60
C ALA A 147 -0.51 6.60 -1.67
N ALA A 148 0.74 6.62 -2.12
CA ALA A 148 1.88 6.27 -1.27
C ALA A 148 2.95 7.34 -1.29
N LYS A 149 3.61 7.48 -0.14
CA LYS A 149 4.71 8.40 0.08
C LYS A 149 5.80 7.69 0.87
N ARG A 150 7.05 7.95 0.49
CA ARG A 150 8.22 7.60 1.29
C ARG A 150 8.70 8.84 2.01
N ARG A 151 8.93 8.72 3.31
CA ARG A 151 9.52 9.77 4.11
C ARG A 151 10.78 9.25 4.77
N GLU A 152 11.88 10.00 4.66
CA GLU A 152 13.05 9.74 5.50
C GLU A 152 12.63 9.91 6.96
N ALA A 153 12.73 8.85 7.76
CA ALA A 153 12.57 8.98 9.19
C ALA A 153 13.85 9.59 9.76
N GLY A 154 13.74 10.70 10.48
CA GLY A 154 14.89 11.24 11.21
C GLY A 154 15.35 10.22 12.26
N GLY A 155 16.59 9.73 12.15
CA GLY A 155 17.19 8.75 13.07
C GLY A 155 17.63 7.45 12.39
N ALA A 156 17.92 6.42 13.19
CA ALA A 156 18.47 5.12 12.73
C ALA A 156 17.44 4.18 12.05
N GLY A 157 16.17 4.60 11.95
CA GLY A 157 15.16 3.87 11.18
C GLY A 157 15.15 4.41 9.77
N GLY A 158 15.42 3.58 8.77
CA GLY A 158 15.41 3.99 7.36
C GLY A 158 14.06 4.59 6.89
N ALA A 159 14.00 4.98 5.62
CA ALA A 159 12.81 5.58 5.02
C ALA A 159 11.54 4.75 5.29
N ARG A 160 10.49 5.39 5.82
CA ARG A 160 9.20 4.77 6.10
C ARG A 160 8.25 5.01 4.93
N ARG A 161 7.59 3.94 4.50
CA ARG A 161 6.45 4.00 3.57
C ARG A 161 5.17 4.27 4.37
N LEU A 162 4.36 5.17 3.85
CA LEU A 162 2.96 5.32 4.22
C LEU A 162 2.15 5.25 2.93
N ALA A 163 1.25 4.27 2.85
CA ALA A 163 0.19 4.26 1.86
C ALA A 163 -1.15 4.58 2.53
N LEU A 164 -2.03 5.17 1.74
CA LEU A 164 -3.40 5.45 2.10
C LEU A 164 -4.34 5.15 0.94
N LEU A 165 -5.58 4.90 1.31
CA LEU A 165 -6.71 4.64 0.44
C LEU A 165 -7.80 5.65 0.78
N VAL A 166 -8.41 6.26 -0.22
CA VAL A 166 -9.51 7.21 -0.06
C VAL A 166 -10.73 6.68 -0.80
N TYR A 167 -11.79 6.48 -0.05
CA TYR A 167 -13.13 6.14 -0.49
C TYR A 167 -13.97 7.43 -0.60
N PRO A 168 -14.25 7.91 -1.82
CA PRO A 168 -15.11 9.07 -2.02
C PRO A 168 -16.57 8.65 -1.87
N GLU A 169 -17.27 9.24 -0.90
CA GLU A 169 -18.67 8.96 -0.61
C GLU A 169 -19.54 10.20 -0.88
N SER A 170 -20.84 10.00 -1.05
CA SER A 170 -21.80 11.11 -1.23
C SER A 170 -21.88 12.07 -0.04
N TYR A 171 -21.40 11.64 1.13
CA TYR A 171 -21.46 12.36 2.41
C TYR A 171 -20.09 12.71 2.99
N GLY A 172 -19.01 12.51 2.24
CA GLY A 172 -17.66 12.80 2.73
C GLY A 172 -16.58 11.91 2.12
N LEU A 173 -15.39 11.94 2.71
CA LEU A 173 -14.30 11.04 2.34
C LEU A 173 -13.97 10.15 3.54
N TYR A 174 -13.79 8.86 3.28
CA TYR A 174 -13.21 7.94 4.24
C TYR A 174 -11.80 7.57 3.80
N ILE A 175 -10.83 7.72 4.70
CA ILE A 175 -9.41 7.56 4.42
C ILE A 175 -8.88 6.45 5.31
N GLU A 176 -8.32 5.41 4.71
CA GLU A 176 -7.67 4.31 5.41
C GLU A 176 -6.16 4.40 5.24
N GLY A 177 -5.43 4.32 6.35
CA GLY A 177 -3.97 4.26 6.35
C GLY A 177 -3.43 2.83 6.23
N GLU A 178 -2.11 2.74 6.20
CA GLU A 178 -1.40 1.46 6.22
C GLU A 178 -1.73 0.63 7.48
N PRO A 179 -1.95 -0.70 7.37
CA PRO A 179 -2.19 -1.55 8.52
C PRO A 179 -1.00 -1.59 9.49
N LEU A 180 -1.30 -1.46 10.79
CA LEU A 180 -0.35 -1.50 11.90
C LEU A 180 -0.13 -2.95 12.38
N PHE A 181 -1.19 -3.63 12.80
CA PHE A 181 -1.15 -5.03 13.27
C PHE A 181 -2.53 -5.69 13.18
N LYS A 182 -2.56 -7.02 13.17
CA LYS A 182 -3.81 -7.81 13.13
C LYS A 182 -4.45 -7.86 14.52
N TYR A 183 -5.74 -7.56 14.58
CA TYR A 183 -6.57 -7.63 15.77
C TYR A 183 -7.11 -9.04 15.96
N HIS A 184 -6.89 -9.62 17.14
CA HIS A 184 -7.37 -10.95 17.51
C HIS A 184 -8.39 -10.92 18.66
N GLY A 185 -8.78 -9.73 19.13
CA GLY A 185 -9.72 -9.57 20.25
C GLY A 185 -9.15 -10.00 21.61
N THR A 186 -7.83 -10.10 21.73
CA THR A 186 -7.20 -10.49 23.00
C THR A 186 -7.11 -9.31 23.96
N ALA A 187 -6.96 -9.59 25.27
CA ALA A 187 -6.70 -8.55 26.25
C ALA A 187 -5.41 -7.76 25.95
N ARG A 188 -4.42 -8.40 25.30
CA ARG A 188 -3.20 -7.73 24.85
C ARG A 188 -3.52 -6.73 23.75
N ASP A 189 -4.32 -7.11 22.75
CA ASP A 189 -4.74 -6.21 21.67
C ASP A 189 -5.47 -5.00 22.25
N MET A 190 -6.42 -5.22 23.16
CA MET A 190 -7.17 -4.14 23.81
C MET A 190 -6.25 -3.19 24.58
N GLY A 191 -5.28 -3.73 25.34
CA GLY A 191 -4.31 -2.92 26.07
C GLY A 191 -3.37 -2.14 25.14
N THR A 192 -2.98 -2.71 24.00
CA THR A 192 -2.18 -2.02 22.98
C THR A 192 -2.98 -0.89 22.31
N ILE A 193 -4.24 -1.14 21.96
CA ILE A 193 -5.14 -0.14 21.36
C ILE A 193 -5.36 1.02 22.33
N GLU A 194 -5.73 0.74 23.59
CA GLU A 194 -5.95 1.78 24.61
C GLU A 194 -4.70 2.63 24.83
N ALA A 195 -3.52 2.00 24.86
CA ALA A 195 -2.26 2.71 24.99
C ALA A 195 -1.98 3.64 23.80
N LEU A 196 -2.28 3.18 22.57
CA LEU A 196 -2.16 3.99 21.35
C LEU A 196 -3.17 5.15 21.35
N GLU A 197 -4.45 4.89 21.62
CA GLU A 197 -5.51 5.91 21.67
C GLU A 197 -5.18 7.01 22.67
N ARG A 198 -4.75 6.64 23.89
CA ARG A 198 -4.34 7.61 24.92
C ARG A 198 -3.21 8.50 24.41
N ARG A 199 -2.16 7.90 23.83
CA ARG A 199 -0.99 8.66 23.37
C ARG A 199 -1.32 9.56 22.17
N LEU A 200 -2.13 9.08 21.23
CA LEU A 200 -2.64 9.90 20.12
C LEU A 200 -3.46 11.09 20.66
N GLY A 201 -4.35 10.85 21.63
CA GLY A 201 -5.16 11.88 22.26
C GLY A 201 -4.34 12.91 23.05
N GLU A 202 -3.29 12.50 23.75
CA GLU A 202 -2.41 13.39 24.51
C GLU A 202 -1.50 14.25 23.62
N GLU A 203 -0.89 13.65 22.58
CA GLU A 203 0.10 14.32 21.74
C GLU A 203 -0.50 15.09 20.57
N LEU A 204 -1.56 14.58 19.95
CA LEU A 204 -2.11 15.13 18.71
C LEU A 204 -3.48 15.79 18.88
N LYS A 205 -4.31 15.29 19.80
CA LYS A 205 -5.73 15.69 19.95
C LYS A 205 -6.45 15.71 18.59
N PRO A 206 -6.50 14.55 17.90
CA PRO A 206 -6.90 14.52 16.50
C PRO A 206 -8.35 14.92 16.31
N GLU A 207 -8.60 15.69 15.25
CA GLU A 207 -9.95 16.09 14.82
C GLU A 207 -10.56 15.07 13.83
N TYR A 208 -9.73 14.47 12.97
CA TYR A 208 -10.13 13.57 11.88
C TYR A 208 -9.64 12.14 12.10
N ALA A 209 -8.38 11.99 12.51
CA ALA A 209 -7.69 10.71 12.58
C ALA A 209 -8.09 9.93 13.84
N ARG A 210 -8.34 8.63 13.68
CA ARG A 210 -8.66 7.71 14.77
C ARG A 210 -8.02 6.35 14.54
N LEU A 211 -7.93 5.57 15.62
CA LEU A 211 -7.71 4.13 15.47
C LEU A 211 -9.02 3.47 15.03
N ASP A 212 -8.90 2.53 14.12
CA ASP A 212 -10.03 1.80 13.57
C ASP A 212 -9.63 0.35 13.24
N ILE A 213 -10.64 -0.50 13.06
CA ILE A 213 -10.46 -1.82 12.48
C ILE A 213 -10.86 -1.73 11.01
N VAL A 214 -9.90 -1.97 10.12
CA VAL A 214 -10.13 -2.07 8.67
C VAL A 214 -10.28 -3.53 8.25
N GLU A 215 -10.42 -3.78 6.95
CA GLU A 215 -10.52 -5.10 6.35
C GLU A 215 -9.51 -6.12 6.91
N GLU A 216 -9.90 -7.39 6.92
CA GLU A 216 -9.10 -8.50 7.45
C GLU A 216 -8.71 -8.38 8.94
N CYS A 217 -9.49 -7.60 9.70
CA CYS A 217 -9.28 -7.34 11.13
C CYS A 217 -7.93 -6.69 11.42
N TYR A 218 -7.48 -5.75 10.59
CA TYR A 218 -6.26 -4.99 10.89
C TYR A 218 -6.57 -3.69 11.61
N ILE A 219 -5.76 -3.36 12.61
CA ILE A 219 -5.76 -2.03 13.21
C ILE A 219 -5.01 -1.08 12.28
N ALA A 220 -5.63 0.04 11.93
CA ALA A 220 -5.03 1.10 11.15
C ALA A 220 -5.40 2.47 11.74
N ILE A 221 -4.70 3.51 11.28
CA ILE A 221 -5.16 4.88 11.48
C ILE A 221 -6.06 5.22 10.29
N THR A 222 -7.30 5.58 10.57
CA THR A 222 -8.26 6.05 9.55
C THR A 222 -8.62 7.50 9.82
N ALA A 223 -9.20 8.17 8.83
CA ALA A 223 -9.76 9.50 8.99
C ALA A 223 -11.06 9.63 8.19
N CYS A 224 -11.96 10.51 8.66
CA CYS A 224 -13.17 10.87 7.93
C CYS A 224 -13.21 12.39 7.73
N THR A 225 -13.67 12.83 6.57
CA THR A 225 -13.94 14.25 6.31
C THR A 225 -15.36 14.44 5.81
N ALA A 226 -15.98 15.58 6.12
CA ALA A 226 -17.31 15.93 5.61
C ALA A 226 -17.25 16.46 4.17
N SER A 227 -16.08 16.95 3.75
CA SER A 227 -15.85 17.45 2.40
C SER A 227 -14.41 17.24 1.94
N GLN A 228 -14.18 17.45 0.64
CA GLN A 228 -12.83 17.39 0.05
C GLN A 228 -11.91 18.54 0.53
N GLU A 229 -12.48 19.67 0.99
CA GLU A 229 -11.70 20.82 1.46
C GLU A 229 -10.90 20.51 2.73
N GLU A 230 -11.36 19.52 3.50
CA GLU A 230 -10.74 19.05 4.73
C GLU A 230 -9.66 17.99 4.50
N LEU A 231 -9.60 17.41 3.28
CA LEU A 231 -8.76 16.26 2.96
C LEU A 231 -7.29 16.49 3.32
N GLU A 232 -6.72 17.64 2.96
CA GLU A 232 -5.30 17.90 3.23
C GLU A 232 -5.00 17.94 4.72
N ARG A 233 -5.90 18.53 5.52
CA ARG A 233 -5.76 18.60 6.98
C ARG A 233 -5.87 17.20 7.60
N ALA A 234 -6.86 16.42 7.17
CA ALA A 234 -7.06 15.06 7.64
C ALA A 234 -5.87 14.14 7.30
N VAL A 235 -5.32 14.22 6.08
CA VAL A 235 -4.17 13.41 5.66
C VAL A 235 -2.89 13.79 6.41
N VAL A 236 -2.66 15.08 6.66
CA VAL A 236 -1.51 15.54 7.47
C VAL A 236 -1.62 15.05 8.91
N GLU A 237 -2.82 15.06 9.48
CA GLU A 237 -3.07 14.53 10.83
C GLU A 237 -2.89 13.00 10.88
N LEU A 238 -3.44 12.28 9.89
CA LEU A 238 -3.28 10.83 9.73
C LEU A 238 -1.80 10.44 9.60
N GLU A 239 -1.01 11.16 8.79
CA GLU A 239 0.44 10.92 8.64
C GLU A 239 1.15 11.02 9.99
N ARG A 240 0.83 12.05 10.80
CA ARG A 240 1.42 12.24 12.14
C ARG A 240 1.00 11.13 13.11
N ALA A 241 -0.28 10.79 13.12
CA ALA A 241 -0.82 9.72 13.96
C ALA A 241 -0.20 8.36 13.61
N TYR A 242 -0.06 8.05 12.33
CA TYR A 242 0.59 6.83 11.86
C TYR A 242 2.06 6.75 12.32
N LEU A 243 2.84 7.82 12.10
CA LEU A 243 4.25 7.87 12.51
C LEU A 243 4.44 7.71 14.02
N LEU A 244 3.56 8.31 14.81
CA LEU A 244 3.55 8.16 16.27
C LEU A 244 3.21 6.71 16.68
N ALA A 245 2.20 6.11 16.04
CA ALA A 245 1.80 4.73 16.30
C ALA A 245 2.91 3.72 16.01
N ILE A 246 3.58 3.78 14.85
CA ILE A 246 4.71 2.88 14.57
C ILE A 246 5.94 3.17 15.45
N GLU A 247 6.19 4.40 15.90
CA GLU A 247 7.24 4.67 16.90
C GLU A 247 6.94 3.98 18.24
N MET A 248 5.68 4.01 18.68
CA MET A 248 5.22 3.32 19.89
C MET A 248 5.36 1.81 19.78
N LEU A 249 4.87 1.24 18.68
CA LEU A 249 4.90 -0.21 18.45
C LEU A 249 6.33 -0.71 18.34
N ALA A 250 7.25 0.05 17.75
CA ALA A 250 8.67 -0.31 17.67
C ALA A 250 9.40 -0.28 19.03
N ARG A 251 8.89 0.46 20.02
CA ARG A 251 9.48 0.57 21.38
C ARG A 251 8.80 -0.32 22.42
N SER A 252 7.73 -1.00 22.04
CA SER A 252 6.99 -1.87 22.94
C SER A 252 7.76 -3.19 23.14
N PRO A 253 8.08 -3.59 24.38
CA PRO A 253 8.84 -4.80 24.68
C PRO A 253 8.09 -6.10 24.38
#